data_AF-A0AAU4A4M1-F1
#
_entry.id   AF-A0AAU4A4M1-F1
#
_cell.length_a   1.000
_cell.length_b   1.000
_cell.length_c   1.000
_cell.angle_alpha   90.00
_cell.angle_beta   90.00
_cell.angle_gamma   90.00
#
_symmetry.space_group_name_H-M   'P 1'
#
loop_
_entity.id
_entity.type
_entity.pdbx_description
1 polymer ?
#
loop_
_entity_poly.entity_id
_entity_poly.type
_entity_poly.pdbx_seq_one_letter_code
_entity_poly.pdbx_strand_id
1 'polypeptide(L)'
;MSAAAWAPGVIARYLTKAAEITGDHEATVDVSQDRDRTTATCRGCGRDISVCLNYMTEGAKRDAQKHAETCRAMPRPEGSQ
;
A
#
# COMPACT_ATOMS: atom_id res chain seq x y z
N MET A 1 -12.33 -8.72 -17.24
CA MET A 1 -11.13 -8.93 -16.41
C MET A 1 -11.59 -8.93 -14.97
N SER A 2 -11.46 -10.04 -14.25
CA SER A 2 -11.76 -10.06 -12.81
C SER A 2 -10.61 -9.35 -12.11
N ALA A 3 -10.87 -8.26 -11.39
CA ALA A 3 -9.87 -7.69 -10.51
C ALA A 3 -9.43 -8.80 -9.53
N ALA A 4 -8.13 -9.06 -9.43
CA ALA A 4 -7.63 -9.98 -8.43
C ALA A 4 -8.14 -9.49 -7.06
N ALA A 5 -8.78 -10.39 -6.31
CA ALA A 5 -9.22 -10.06 -4.97
C ALA A 5 -8.00 -9.61 -4.15
N TRP A 6 -8.15 -8.50 -3.42
CA TRP A 6 -7.07 -8.02 -2.56
C TRP A 6 -6.70 -9.04 -1.49
N ALA A 7 -5.48 -8.93 -0.96
CA ALA A 7 -5.03 -9.83 0.10
C ALA A 7 -5.98 -9.75 1.32
N PRO A 8 -6.16 -10.85 2.07
CA PRO A 8 -7.02 -10.86 3.24
C PRO A 8 -6.63 -9.75 4.24
N GLY A 9 -7.65 -9.05 4.78
CA GLY A 9 -7.45 -7.96 5.74
C GLY A 9 -7.10 -6.62 5.11
N VAL A 10 -6.88 -6.53 3.80
CA VAL A 10 -6.72 -5.24 3.10
C VAL A 10 -8.07 -4.51 3.07
N ILE A 11 -8.11 -3.35 3.71
CA ILE A 11 -9.29 -2.49 3.82
C ILE A 11 -9.20 -1.22 2.96
N ALA A 12 -8.01 -0.88 2.45
CA ALA A 12 -7.81 0.16 1.45
C ALA A 12 -6.52 -0.09 0.66
N ARG A 13 -6.49 0.38 -0.59
CA ARG A 13 -5.31 0.33 -1.48
C ARG A 13 -5.20 1.65 -2.23
N TYR A 14 -4.02 2.23 -2.22
CA TYR A 14 -3.72 3.49 -2.91
C TYR A 14 -2.66 3.27 -3.99
N LEU A 15 -2.91 3.75 -5.20
CA LEU A 15 -1.91 3.77 -6.26
C LEU A 15 -0.83 4.82 -5.94
N THR A 16 0.43 4.46 -6.11
CA THR A 16 1.54 5.40 -5.89
C THR A 16 1.74 6.33 -7.08
N LYS A 17 2.50 7.42 -6.89
CA LYS A 17 2.97 8.25 -8.01
C LYS A 17 3.82 7.44 -9.00
N ALA A 18 4.57 6.43 -8.53
CA ALA A 18 5.28 5.50 -9.40
C ALA A 18 4.32 4.71 -10.30
N ALA A 19 3.20 4.22 -9.77
CA ALA A 19 2.18 3.52 -10.55
C ALA A 19 1.61 4.39 -11.67
N GLU A 20 1.32 5.68 -11.37
CA GLU A 20 0.84 6.63 -12.38
C GLU A 20 1.89 6.87 -13.49
N ILE A 21 3.15 7.04 -13.11
CA ILE A 21 4.24 7.34 -14.06
C ILE A 21 4.54 6.14 -14.98
N THR A 22 4.48 4.92 -14.43
CA THR A 22 4.94 3.70 -15.12
C THR A 22 3.81 2.88 -15.72
N GLY A 23 2.56 3.09 -15.28
CA GLY A 23 1.43 2.21 -15.57
C GLY A 23 1.43 0.91 -14.76
N ASP A 24 2.40 0.71 -13.85
CA ASP A 24 2.45 -0.45 -12.96
C ASP A 24 1.48 -0.30 -11.79
N HIS A 25 0.28 -0.87 -11.93
CA HIS A 25 -0.75 -0.85 -10.89
C HIS A 25 -0.44 -1.74 -9.67
N GLU A 26 0.68 -2.46 -9.64
CA GLU A 26 1.14 -3.18 -8.44
C GLU A 26 1.94 -2.30 -7.48
N ALA A 27 2.48 -1.16 -7.96
CA ALA A 27 3.15 -0.16 -7.13
C ALA A 27 2.15 0.61 -6.24
N THR A 28 1.73 -0.03 -5.15
CA THR A 28 0.63 0.41 -4.28
C THR A 28 1.06 0.60 -2.84
N VAL A 29 0.21 1.28 -2.06
CA VAL A 29 0.22 1.24 -0.60
C VAL A 29 -1.03 0.52 -0.13
N ASP A 30 -0.85 -0.65 0.49
CA ASP A 30 -1.94 -1.48 1.02
C ASP A 30 -2.14 -1.19 2.50
N VAL A 31 -3.36 -0.84 2.89
CA VAL A 31 -3.76 -0.72 4.29
C VAL A 31 -4.46 -2.00 4.71
N SER A 32 -3.83 -2.74 5.62
CA SER A 32 -4.36 -3.96 6.21
C SER A 32 -4.75 -3.73 7.66
N GLN A 33 -5.80 -4.41 8.10
CA GLN A 33 -6.26 -4.39 9.48
C GLN A 33 -6.32 -5.81 10.04
N ASP A 34 -5.68 -6.00 11.19
CA ASP A 34 -5.80 -7.19 12.03
C ASP A 34 -6.57 -6.86 13.33
N ARG A 35 -6.62 -7.78 14.30
CA ARG A 35 -7.41 -7.60 15.53
C ARG A 35 -7.06 -6.34 16.32
N ASP A 36 -5.79 -5.94 16.31
CA ASP A 36 -5.28 -4.91 17.23
C ASP A 36 -4.44 -3.84 16.52
N ARG A 37 -4.20 -4.00 15.22
CA ARG A 37 -3.30 -3.14 14.46
C ARG A 37 -3.83 -2.85 13.07
N THR A 38 -3.55 -1.62 12.63
CA THR A 38 -3.69 -1.21 11.23
C THR A 38 -2.30 -0.90 10.68
N THR A 39 -1.97 -1.49 9.53
CA THR A 39 -0.66 -1.38 8.88
C THR A 39 -0.83 -0.91 7.44
N ALA A 40 -0.13 0.15 7.07
CA ALA A 40 0.03 0.59 5.69
C ALA A 40 1.39 0.15 5.14
N THR A 41 1.40 -0.66 4.08
CA THR A 41 2.60 -1.23 3.46
C THR A 41 2.76 -0.73 2.04
N CYS A 42 3.85 -0.04 1.74
CA CYS A 42 4.19 0.39 0.39
C CYS A 42 4.97 -0.69 -0.36
N ARG A 43 4.38 -1.24 -1.43
CA ARG A 43 5.03 -2.23 -2.30
C ARG A 43 6.15 -1.65 -3.17
N GLY A 44 6.14 -0.33 -3.40
CA GLY A 44 7.17 0.36 -4.18
C GLY A 44 8.48 0.56 -3.42
N CYS A 45 8.42 1.06 -2.17
CA CYS A 45 9.61 1.37 -1.37
C CYS A 45 9.85 0.43 -0.18
N GLY A 46 8.94 -0.49 0.12
CA GLY A 46 9.04 -1.40 1.26
C GLY A 46 8.79 -0.73 2.62
N ARG A 47 8.31 0.52 2.66
CA ARG A 47 8.00 1.21 3.90
C ARG A 47 6.69 0.71 4.50
N ASP A 48 6.76 0.35 5.78
CA ASP A 48 5.59 0.05 6.61
C ASP A 48 5.32 1.14 7.63
N ILE A 49 4.05 1.51 7.78
CA ILE A 49 3.56 2.37 8.86
C ILE A 49 2.51 1.57 9.62
N SER A 50 2.81 1.22 10.87
CA SER A 50 1.90 0.47 11.73
C SER A 50 1.46 1.31 12.91
N VAL A 51 0.15 1.33 13.17
CA VAL A 51 -0.43 1.94 14.37
C VAL A 51 -1.10 0.85 15.20
N CYS A 52 -0.75 0.81 16.49
CA CYS A 52 -1.45 -0.01 17.46
C CYS A 52 -2.80 0.64 17.80
N LEU A 53 -3.82 -0.18 18.02
CA LEU A 53 -5.19 0.19 18.35
C LEU A 53 -6.01 0.66 17.13
N ASN A 54 -6.92 -0.20 16.69
CA ASN A 54 -7.70 -0.05 15.46
C ASN A 54 -8.56 1.22 15.36
N TYR A 55 -8.81 1.94 16.45
CA TYR A 55 -9.49 3.24 16.38
C TYR A 55 -8.67 4.32 15.65
N MET A 56 -7.37 4.09 15.41
CA MET A 56 -6.50 4.96 14.61
C MET A 56 -6.47 4.61 13.10
N THR A 57 -7.37 3.74 12.63
CA THR A 57 -7.45 3.29 11.23
C THR A 57 -7.47 4.44 10.23
N GLU A 58 -8.24 5.49 10.52
CA GLU A 58 -8.33 6.66 9.63
C GLU A 58 -7.01 7.45 9.56
N GLY A 59 -6.23 7.45 10.64
CA GLY A 59 -4.86 7.99 10.63
C GLY A 59 -3.95 7.20 9.69
N ALA A 60 -3.99 5.86 9.78
CA ALA A 60 -3.20 4.99 8.91
C ALA A 60 -3.59 5.13 7.43
N LYS A 61 -4.90 5.22 7.11
CA LYS A 61 -5.39 5.49 5.76
C LYS A 61 -4.89 6.84 5.22
N ARG A 62 -4.98 7.89 6.02
CA ARG A 62 -4.50 9.24 5.65
C ARG A 62 -2.99 9.24 5.37
N ASP A 63 -2.21 8.59 6.23
CA ASP A 63 -0.76 8.51 6.06
C ASP A 63 -0.37 7.65 4.84
N ALA A 64 -1.13 6.58 4.59
CA ALA A 64 -0.98 5.75 3.39
C ALA A 64 -1.25 6.54 2.10
N GLN A 65 -2.36 7.28 2.04
CA GLN A 65 -2.70 8.18 0.92
C GLN A 65 -1.57 9.20 0.68
N LYS A 66 -1.16 9.92 1.74
CA LYS A 66 -0.10 10.94 1.65
C LYS A 66 1.22 10.35 1.15
N HIS A 67 1.55 9.13 1.59
CA HIS A 67 2.74 8.43 1.10
C HIS A 67 2.59 8.04 -0.37
N ALA A 68 1.44 7.47 -0.76
CA ALA A 68 1.18 7.04 -2.14
C ALA A 68 1.32 8.21 -3.14
N GLU A 69 0.77 9.38 -2.83
CA GLU A 69 0.81 10.59 -3.67
C GLU A 69 2.24 11.08 -3.97
N THR A 70 3.23 10.69 -3.18
CA THR A 70 4.62 11.14 -3.30
C THR A 70 5.61 10.02 -3.61
N CYS A 71 5.26 8.76 -3.36
CA CYS A 71 6.15 7.64 -3.54
C CYS A 71 6.46 7.41 -5.04
N ARG A 72 7.74 7.57 -5.38
CA ARG A 72 8.29 7.33 -6.73
C ARG A 72 9.20 6.11 -6.79
N ALA A 73 9.28 5.34 -5.71
CA ALA A 73 10.07 4.12 -5.69
C ALA A 73 9.41 3.09 -6.61
N MET A 74 10.22 2.50 -7.48
CA MET A 74 9.79 1.41 -8.33
C MET A 74 10.11 0.09 -7.62
N PRO A 75 9.20 -0.90 -7.64
CA PRO A 75 9.53 -2.25 -7.20
C PRO A 75 10.82 -2.71 -7.91
N ARG A 76 11.71 -3.38 -7.17
CA ARG A 76 12.88 -3.99 -7.80
C ARG A 76 12.36 -4.97 -8.86
N PRO A 77 12.75 -4.85 -10.15
CA PRO A 77 12.37 -5.84 -11.12
C PRO A 77 12.88 -7.19 -10.64
N GLU A 78 11.97 -8.14 -10.44
CA GLU A 78 12.35 -9.53 -10.27
C GLU A 78 12.95 -9.95 -11.61
N GLY A 79 14.29 -9.88 -11.70
CA GLY A 79 14.99 -10.26 -12.90
C GLY A 79 14.57 -11.68 -13.26
N SER A 80 14.07 -11.85 -14.48
CA SER A 80 13.81 -13.14 -15.08
C SER A 80 15.05 -14.02 -14.89
N GLN A 81 14.96 -15.02 -14.02
CA GLN A 81 15.88 -16.17 -14.03
C GLN A 81 15.38 -17.20 -15.02
#